data_AF-V6MBR5-F1
#
_entry.id   AF-V6MBR5-F1
#
_cell.length_a   1.000
_cell.length_b   1.000
_cell.length_c   1.000
_cell.angle_alpha   90.00
_cell.angle_beta   90.00
_cell.angle_gamma   90.00
#
_symmetry.space_group_name_H-M   'P 1'
#
loop_
_entity.id
_entity.type
_entity.pdbx_description
1 polymer ?
#
loop_
_entity_poly.entity_id
_entity_poly.type
_entity_poly.pdbx_seq_one_letter_code
_entity_poly.pdbx_strand_id
1 'polypeptide(L)'
;MNTPNSLRPLLENLLAITKELRKQILSDEENVEEWVELIEKREQSIQLITLLQNQNIYLSTEDKKKYLQKIYEIDLELAPLIEKKFEEVSKQGQNLQKSILVGTVYGGYGTISPYGAFFDKKN
;
A
#
# COMPACT_ATOMS: atom_id res chain seq x y z
N MET A 1 -21.15 -12.29 -14.15
CA MET A 1 -20.63 -11.55 -13.00
C MET A 1 -21.79 -11.39 -12.02
N ASN A 2 -21.66 -11.91 -10.80
CA ASN A 2 -22.69 -11.83 -9.77
C ASN A 2 -22.54 -10.46 -9.08
N THR A 3 -23.34 -9.46 -9.46
CA THR A 3 -23.42 -8.21 -8.70
C THR A 3 -23.99 -8.56 -7.32
N PRO A 4 -23.29 -8.24 -6.22
CA PRO A 4 -23.85 -8.48 -4.90
C PRO A 4 -25.06 -7.57 -4.71
N ASN A 5 -26.26 -8.15 -4.65
CA ASN A 5 -27.51 -7.43 -4.36
C ASN A 5 -27.64 -7.00 -2.89
N SER A 6 -26.55 -7.10 -2.10
CA SER A 6 -26.54 -6.85 -0.67
C SER A 6 -25.21 -6.26 -0.23
N LEU A 7 -25.28 -5.30 0.69
CA LEU A 7 -24.13 -4.63 1.27
C LEU A 7 -23.35 -5.50 2.27
N ARG A 8 -24.01 -6.45 2.93
CA ARG A 8 -23.41 -7.20 4.05
C ARG A 8 -22.18 -8.04 3.62
N PRO A 9 -22.21 -8.79 2.51
CA PRO A 9 -21.03 -9.52 2.04
C PRO A 9 -19.84 -8.58 1.71
N LEU A 10 -20.13 -7.39 1.18
CA LEU A 10 -19.09 -6.40 0.90
C LEU A 10 -18.47 -5.82 2.18
N LEU A 11 -19.28 -5.58 3.21
CA LEU A 11 -18.80 -5.14 4.52
C LEU A 11 -17.96 -6.22 5.23
N GLU A 12 -18.36 -7.48 5.11
CA GLU A 12 -17.61 -8.61 5.65
C GLU A 12 -16.26 -8.74 4.95
N ASN A 13 -16.24 -8.66 3.63
CA ASN A 13 -15.01 -8.66 2.85
C ASN A 13 -14.12 -7.46 3.20
N LEU A 14 -14.69 -6.26 3.28
CA LEU A 14 -13.96 -5.04 3.63
C LEU A 14 -13.30 -5.16 5.01
N LEU A 15 -14.02 -5.68 6.01
CA LEU A 15 -13.47 -5.92 7.35
C LEU A 15 -12.38 -7.00 7.33
N ALA A 16 -12.55 -8.06 6.54
CA ALA A 16 -11.55 -9.11 6.40
C ALA A 16 -10.24 -8.59 5.79
N ILE A 17 -10.34 -7.83 4.68
CA ILE A 17 -9.18 -7.18 4.04
C ILE A 17 -8.49 -6.22 5.00
N THR A 18 -9.26 -5.41 5.73
CA THR A 18 -8.71 -4.44 6.70
C THR A 18 -7.94 -5.14 7.83
N LYS A 19 -8.42 -6.30 8.30
CA LYS A 19 -7.73 -7.11 9.30
C LYS A 19 -6.45 -7.76 8.76
N GLU A 20 -6.47 -8.25 7.52
CA GLU A 20 -5.26 -8.80 6.90
C GLU A 20 -4.22 -7.71 6.69
N LEU A 21 -4.62 -6.52 6.21
CA LEU A 21 -3.72 -5.38 6.08
C LEU A 21 -3.09 -5.02 7.43
N ARG A 22 -3.89 -5.02 8.51
CA ARG A 22 -3.35 -4.81 9.86
C ARG A 22 -2.31 -5.85 10.24
N LYS A 23 -2.59 -7.13 9.98
CA LYS A 23 -1.66 -8.21 10.29
C LYS A 23 -0.34 -8.05 9.52
N GLN A 24 -0.40 -7.70 8.24
CA GLN A 24 0.77 -7.47 7.40
C GLN A 24 1.58 -6.23 7.79
N ILE A 25 0.91 -5.18 8.27
CA ILE A 25 1.61 -3.98 8.76
C ILE A 25 2.31 -4.23 10.10
N LEU A 26 1.72 -5.07 10.95
CA LEU A 26 2.26 -5.40 12.27
C LEU A 26 3.24 -6.57 12.25
N SER A 27 3.37 -7.31 11.14
CA SER A 27 4.38 -8.35 11.01
C SER A 27 5.76 -7.77 10.78
N ASP A 28 6.79 -8.42 11.34
CA ASP A 28 8.20 -8.06 11.12
C ASP A 28 8.67 -8.33 9.67
N GLU A 29 7.85 -9.02 8.86
CA GLU A 29 8.08 -9.23 7.44
C GLU A 29 7.58 -8.01 6.64
N GLU A 30 8.49 -7.11 6.29
CA GLU A 30 8.15 -5.91 5.50
C GLU A 30 7.87 -6.26 4.03
N ASN A 31 6.63 -6.66 3.71
CA ASN A 31 6.17 -6.83 2.34
C ASN A 31 5.24 -5.68 1.91
N VAL A 32 5.83 -4.57 1.47
CA VAL A 32 5.10 -3.36 1.04
C VAL A 32 4.25 -3.62 -0.21
N GLU A 33 4.64 -4.54 -1.09
CA GLU A 33 3.85 -4.88 -2.28
C GLU A 33 2.51 -5.52 -1.90
N GLU A 34 2.51 -6.42 -0.92
CA GLU A 34 1.28 -7.02 -0.38
C GLU A 34 0.37 -5.97 0.28
N TRP A 35 0.94 -4.96 0.93
CA TRP A 35 0.15 -3.87 1.50
C TRP A 35 -0.60 -3.09 0.41
N VAL A 36 0.08 -2.78 -0.69
CA VAL A 36 -0.51 -2.06 -1.83
C VAL A 36 -1.66 -2.87 -2.42
N GLU A 37 -1.47 -4.17 -2.66
CA GLU A 37 -2.56 -5.02 -3.17
C GLU A 37 -3.78 -5.03 -2.24
N LEU A 38 -3.57 -5.10 -0.93
CA LEU A 38 -4.65 -5.12 0.06
C LEU A 38 -5.38 -3.77 0.10
N ILE A 39 -4.66 -2.66 -0.03
CA ILE A 39 -5.24 -1.31 -0.12
C ILE A 39 -6.10 -1.18 -1.39
N GLU A 40 -5.63 -1.68 -2.54
CA GLU A 40 -6.41 -1.69 -3.79
C GLU A 40 -7.69 -2.52 -3.68
N LYS A 41 -7.60 -3.74 -3.12
CA LYS A 41 -8.77 -4.62 -2.87
C LYS A 41 -9.77 -3.95 -1.91
N ARG A 42 -9.27 -3.19 -0.94
CA ARG A 42 -10.08 -2.40 0.00
C ARG A 42 -10.84 -1.29 -0.73
N GLU A 43 -10.14 -0.52 -1.55
CA GLU A 43 -10.73 0.57 -2.34
C GLU A 43 -11.82 0.06 -3.29
N GLN A 44 -11.59 -1.06 -3.99
CA GLN A 44 -12.61 -1.69 -4.83
C GLN A 44 -13.87 -2.06 -4.04
N SER A 45 -13.71 -2.58 -2.81
CA SER A 45 -14.86 -2.92 -1.95
C SER A 45 -15.63 -1.67 -1.52
N ILE A 46 -14.94 -0.57 -1.20
CA ILE A 46 -15.55 0.72 -0.85
C ILE A 46 -16.32 1.30 -2.05
N GLN A 47 -15.77 1.21 -3.26
CA GLN A 47 -16.44 1.66 -4.48
C GLN A 47 -17.74 0.89 -4.73
N LEU A 48 -17.74 -0.43 -4.56
CA LEU A 48 -18.96 -1.25 -4.70
C LEU A 48 -20.00 -0.92 -3.63
N ILE A 49 -19.59 -0.71 -2.37
CA ILE A 49 -20.47 -0.26 -1.29
C ILE A 49 -21.11 1.08 -1.63
N THR A 50 -20.30 2.03 -2.12
CA THR A 50 -20.75 3.37 -2.52
C THR A 50 -21.75 3.31 -3.67
N LEU A 51 -21.50 2.44 -4.67
CA LEU A 51 -22.42 2.21 -5.78
C LEU A 51 -23.80 1.73 -5.27
N LEU A 52 -23.84 0.74 -4.38
CA LEU A 52 -25.09 0.22 -3.83
C LEU A 52 -25.80 1.27 -2.95
N GLN A 53 -25.05 2.10 -2.21
CA GLN A 53 -25.62 3.22 -1.45
C GLN A 53 -26.27 4.27 -2.36
N ASN A 54 -25.66 4.56 -3.51
CA ASN A 54 -26.23 5.45 -4.52
C ASN A 54 -27.50 4.88 -5.17
N GLN A 55 -27.72 3.56 -5.06
CA GLN A 55 -28.96 2.88 -5.46
C GLN A 55 -30.02 2.84 -4.34
N ASN A 56 -29.87 3.66 -3.30
CA ASN A 56 -30.73 3.72 -2.12
C ASN A 56 -30.74 2.44 -1.27
N ILE A 57 -29.72 1.58 -1.41
CA ILE A 57 -29.51 0.47 -0.49
C ILE A 57 -28.69 1.02 0.68
N TYR A 58 -29.31 1.12 1.85
CA TYR A 58 -28.66 1.70 3.03
C TYR A 58 -28.21 0.64 4.04
N LEU A 59 -27.16 0.97 4.78
CA LEU A 59 -26.67 0.17 5.89
C LEU A 59 -27.56 0.34 7.11
N SER A 60 -27.91 -0.78 7.75
CA SER A 60 -28.54 -0.75 9.07
C SER A 60 -27.58 -0.18 10.13
N THR A 61 -28.13 0.38 11.20
CA THR A 61 -27.33 0.86 12.35
C THR A 61 -26.49 -0.28 12.94
N GLU A 62 -27.02 -1.50 12.96
CA GLU A 62 -26.30 -2.68 13.44
C GLU A 62 -25.11 -3.02 12.55
N ASP A 63 -25.26 -2.99 11.22
CA ASP A 63 -24.16 -3.26 10.29
C ASP A 63 -23.07 -2.18 10.38
N LYS A 64 -23.46 -0.90 10.53
CA LYS A 64 -22.50 0.20 10.77
C LYS A 64 -21.66 -0.05 12.01
N LYS A 65 -22.30 -0.42 13.13
CA LYS A 65 -21.62 -0.72 14.39
C LYS A 65 -20.75 -1.98 14.31
N LYS A 66 -21.26 -3.02 13.65
CA LYS A 66 -20.57 -4.32 13.58
C LYS A 66 -19.35 -4.29 12.68
N TYR A 67 -19.41 -3.58 11.55
CA TYR A 67 -18.38 -3.59 10.53
C TYR A 67 -17.62 -2.26 10.44
N LEU A 68 -18.31 -1.15 10.15
CA LEU A 68 -17.65 0.13 9.89
C LEU A 68 -16.93 0.70 11.11
N GLN A 69 -17.51 0.55 12.30
CA GLN A 69 -16.84 0.98 13.54
C GLN A 69 -15.50 0.25 13.73
N LYS A 70 -15.49 -1.08 13.53
CA LYS A 70 -14.26 -1.88 13.67
C LYS A 70 -13.22 -1.56 12.60
N ILE A 71 -13.67 -1.30 11.37
CA ILE A 71 -12.79 -0.86 10.28
C ILE A 71 -12.13 0.47 10.67
N TYR A 72 -12.93 1.42 11.15
CA TYR A 72 -12.43 2.73 11.57
C TYR A 72 -11.45 2.64 12.75
N GLU A 73 -11.73 1.81 13.74
CA GLU A 73 -10.82 1.55 14.86
C GLU A 73 -9.46 1.00 14.38
N ILE A 74 -9.47 0.10 13.39
CA ILE A 74 -8.24 -0.41 12.79
C ILE A 74 -7.53 0.69 11.99
N ASP A 75 -8.25 1.48 11.21
CA ASP A 75 -7.66 2.57 10.40
C ASP A 75 -6.92 3.58 11.28
N LEU A 76 -7.49 3.94 12.44
CA LEU A 76 -6.84 4.84 13.40
C LEU A 76 -5.52 4.27 13.95
N GLU A 77 -5.44 2.95 14.11
CA GLU A 77 -4.22 2.26 14.53
C GLU A 77 -3.17 2.23 13.40
N LEU A 78 -3.60 1.99 12.16
CA LEU A 78 -2.70 1.80 11.02
C LEU A 78 -2.18 3.10 10.40
N ALA A 79 -2.97 4.17 10.42
CA ALA A 79 -2.61 5.45 9.82
C ALA A 79 -1.19 5.95 10.22
N PRO A 80 -0.84 6.04 11.53
CA PRO A 80 0.50 6.50 11.92
C PRO A 80 1.61 5.52 11.52
N LEU A 81 1.33 4.22 11.42
CA LEU A 81 2.33 3.21 11.03
C LEU A 81 2.67 3.32 9.54
N ILE A 82 1.64 3.48 8.70
CA ILE A 82 1.80 3.70 7.26
C ILE A 82 2.53 5.02 7.00
N GLU A 83 2.16 6.08 7.71
CA GLU A 83 2.81 7.39 7.58
C GLU A 83 4.30 7.32 7.95
N LYS A 84 4.62 6.70 9.09
CA LYS A 84 6.01 6.46 9.48
C LYS A 84 6.77 5.67 8.42
N LYS A 85 6.15 4.65 7.83
CA LYS A 85 6.80 3.84 6.79
C LYS A 85 7.08 4.66 5.52
N PHE A 86 6.15 5.53 5.14
CA PHE A 86 6.34 6.47 4.04
C PHE A 86 7.52 7.43 4.29
N GLU A 87 7.64 7.97 5.50
CA GLU A 87 8.78 8.82 5.89
C GLU A 87 10.12 8.08 5.82
N GLU A 88 10.16 6.83 6.30
CA GLU A 88 11.36 5.97 6.24
C GLU A 88 11.82 5.72 4.80
N VAL A 89 10.90 5.33 3.92
CA VAL A 89 11.19 5.10 2.49
C VAL A 89 11.65 6.39 1.82
N SER A 90 11.00 7.52 2.09
CA SER A 90 11.39 8.83 1.57
C SER A 90 12.82 9.21 1.98
N LYS A 91 13.17 8.99 3.26
CA LYS A 91 14.53 9.25 3.78
C LYS A 91 15.57 8.34 3.14
N GLN A 92 15.25 7.06 2.92
CA GLN A 92 16.14 6.13 2.20
C GLN A 92 16.39 6.60 0.76
N GLY A 93 15.35 7.07 0.05
CA GLY A 93 15.48 7.65 -1.28
C GLY A 93 16.36 8.89 -1.32
N GLN A 94 16.21 9.80 -0.36
CA GLN A 94 17.07 10.98 -0.24
C GLN A 94 18.53 10.60 0.05
N ASN A 95 18.76 9.60 0.89
CA ASN A 95 20.11 9.09 1.16
C ASN A 95 20.75 8.46 -0.08
N LEU A 96 19.97 7.72 -0.88
CA LEU A 96 20.45 7.15 -2.14
C LEU A 96 20.85 8.24 -3.13
N GLN A 97 20.02 9.27 -3.30
CA GLN A 97 20.33 10.42 -4.16
C GLN A 97 21.60 11.15 -3.69
N LYS A 98 21.76 11.37 -2.38
CA LYS A 98 22.98 11.94 -1.80
C LYS A 98 24.19 11.05 -2.08
N SER A 99 24.06 9.73 -1.95
CA SER A 99 25.13 8.77 -2.24
C SER A 99 25.53 8.80 -3.72
N ILE A 100 24.57 8.90 -4.63
CA ILE A 100 24.82 9.07 -6.08
C ILE A 100 25.56 10.38 -6.32
N LEU A 101 25.11 11.49 -5.73
CA LEU A 101 25.72 12.81 -5.89
C LEU A 101 27.15 12.86 -5.32
N VAL A 102 27.39 12.26 -4.15
CA VAL A 102 28.73 12.14 -3.57
C VAL A 102 29.61 11.25 -4.46
N GLY A 103 29.08 10.13 -4.96
CA GLY A 103 29.79 9.26 -5.90
C GLY A 103 30.17 9.97 -7.20
N THR A 104 29.32 10.85 -7.74
CA THR A 104 29.64 11.64 -8.93
C THR A 104 30.60 12.80 -8.66
N VAL A 105 30.49 13.47 -7.51
CA VAL A 105 31.35 14.60 -7.13
C VAL A 105 32.75 14.13 -6.71
N TYR A 106 32.87 13.04 -5.96
CA TYR A 106 34.15 12.49 -5.50
C TYR A 106 34.74 11.41 -6.42
N GLY A 107 33.92 10.76 -7.25
CA GLY A 107 34.37 9.84 -8.31
C GLY A 107 34.88 10.54 -9.57
N GLY A 108 34.80 11.88 -9.64
CA GLY A 108 35.31 12.70 -10.75
C GLY A 108 36.83 12.86 -10.81
N TYR A 109 37.59 12.24 -9.90
CA TYR A 109 39.07 12.20 -9.92
C TYR A 109 39.56 10.78 -10.22
N GLY A 110 39.09 10.17 -11.30
CA GLY A 110 39.59 8.88 -11.77
C GLY A 110 38.62 8.23 -12.74
N THR A 111 39.04 8.06 -13.99
CA THR A 111 38.31 7.41 -15.09
C THR A 111 37.60 6.11 -14.67
N ILE A 112 36.28 6.16 -14.47
CA ILE A 112 35.42 4.98 -14.48
C ILE A 112 34.20 5.32 -15.33
N SER A 113 34.19 4.78 -16.56
CA SER A 113 33.05 4.79 -17.46
C SER A 113 31.94 3.91 -16.87
N PRO A 114 30.73 4.42 -16.54
CA PRO A 114 29.75 3.62 -15.81
C PRO A 114 28.90 2.71 -16.71
N TYR A 115 28.92 2.86 -18.03
CA TYR A 115 28.19 1.97 -18.95
C TYR A 115 28.89 1.93 -20.31
N GLY A 116 29.52 0.80 -20.69
CA GLY A 116 30.03 0.65 -22.07
C GLY A 116 31.14 -0.34 -22.38
N ALA A 117 31.48 -1.34 -21.54
CA ALA A 117 32.59 -2.26 -21.83
C ALA A 117 32.20 -3.75 -21.83
N PHE A 118 31.11 -4.12 -22.53
CA PHE A 118 30.74 -5.53 -22.75
C PHE A 118 30.54 -5.90 -24.23
N PHE A 119 31.17 -5.17 -25.16
CA PHE A 119 31.28 -5.59 -26.56
C PHE A 119 32.71 -5.41 -27.06
N ASP A 120 33.63 -6.25 -26.62
CA ASP A 120 34.70 -6.72 -27.51
C ASP A 120 35.31 -8.04 -26.98
N LYS A 121 35.02 -9.14 -27.68
CA LYS A 121 35.92 -10.28 -27.78
C LYS A 121 35.90 -10.78 -29.21
N LYS A 122 36.70 -10.15 -30.06
CA LYS A 122 37.35 -10.82 -31.19
C LYS A 122 38.69 -11.38 -30.72
N ASN A 123 38.79 -12.70 -30.67
CA ASN A 123 39.85 -13.53 -31.24
C ASN A 123 39.53 -14.99 -30.98
#